data_AF-A0A4R9EG25-F1
#
_entry.id   AF-A0A4R9EG25-F1
#
_cell.length_a   1.000
_cell.length_b   1.000
_cell.length_c   1.000
_cell.angle_alpha   90.00
_cell.angle_beta   90.00
_cell.angle_gamma   90.00
#
_symmetry.space_group_name_H-M   'P 1'
#
loop_
_entity.id
_entity.type
_entity.pdbx_description
1 polymer ?
#
loop_
_entity_poly.entity_id
_entity_poly.type
_entity_poly.pdbx_seq_one_letter_code
_entity_poly.pdbx_strand_id
1 'polypeptide(L)'
;MTWLRALKVTARSGLSVERKRLEPLIALRGAAGLAIVIGVSLALFGPAVAASSAFGAYQAAIATFQRSWRPRPELAIASGSSLAVSTFLGYLTGSHTPLFLALLSLWTFLAGLSWAAGPTIGLIASSNVAIMLVTVTLPNSVAAAAGHAAMMVVGGAIQAALVILFPVRRWGAQRDALADALAAEADYARRLRHDPLADFDPEPLMAARAAATVTPRQARTRPAELHGARGIAERIRPVLASLADPAVGVPEEGPERDRVRELLGAAGAVLDAAARAIRHGEPVRIPPAALATLKTPDTGAILTGPAHRAATRLAALLHDVVETAGKPPEGPRANPEEPG
;
A
#
# COMPACT_ATOMS: atom_id res chain seq x y z
N MET A 1 -14.87 -20.46 -11.92
CA MET A 1 -15.15 -19.25 -12.75
C MET A 1 -14.67 -19.49 -14.18
N THR A 2 -15.46 -19.19 -15.21
CA THR A 2 -15.04 -19.40 -16.62
C THR A 2 -14.18 -18.25 -17.12
N TRP A 3 -13.11 -18.56 -17.86
CA TRP A 3 -12.12 -17.61 -18.42
C TRP A 3 -12.79 -16.42 -19.16
N LEU A 4 -13.87 -16.69 -19.88
CA LEU A 4 -14.67 -15.69 -20.60
C LEU A 4 -15.36 -14.68 -19.68
N ARG A 5 -15.83 -15.10 -18.50
CA ARG A 5 -16.42 -14.18 -17.51
C ARG A 5 -15.35 -13.28 -16.90
N ALA A 6 -14.18 -13.83 -16.58
CA ALA A 6 -13.05 -13.04 -16.09
C ALA A 6 -12.62 -11.98 -17.13
N LEU A 7 -12.48 -12.37 -18.40
CA LEU A 7 -12.13 -11.46 -19.49
C LEU A 7 -13.19 -10.35 -19.67
N LYS A 8 -14.49 -10.71 -19.62
CA LYS A 8 -15.60 -9.75 -19.74
C LYS A 8 -15.64 -8.78 -18.57
N VAL A 9 -15.38 -9.24 -17.35
CA VAL A 9 -15.33 -8.40 -16.15
C VAL A 9 -14.14 -7.42 -16.24
N THR A 10 -12.96 -7.90 -16.63
CA THR A 10 -11.76 -7.06 -16.82
C THR A 10 -11.93 -6.05 -17.95
N ALA A 11 -12.54 -6.43 -19.08
CA ALA A 11 -12.81 -5.51 -20.18
C ALA A 11 -13.81 -4.42 -19.76
N ARG A 12 -14.87 -4.79 -19.03
CA ARG A 12 -15.90 -3.84 -18.59
C ARG A 12 -15.40 -2.91 -17.49
N SER A 13 -14.52 -3.38 -16.61
CA SER A 13 -13.86 -2.53 -15.61
C SER A 13 -12.84 -1.59 -16.27
N GLY A 14 -12.05 -2.09 -17.23
CA GLY A 14 -11.07 -1.30 -17.97
C GLY A 14 -11.69 -0.22 -18.86
N LEU A 15 -12.89 -0.46 -19.42
CA LEU A 15 -13.62 0.52 -20.24
C LEU A 15 -14.51 1.47 -19.41
N SER A 16 -14.63 1.26 -18.11
CA SER A 16 -15.37 2.18 -17.25
C SER A 16 -14.53 3.44 -17.02
N VAL A 17 -14.91 4.54 -17.67
CA VAL A 17 -14.24 5.83 -17.49
C VAL A 17 -14.52 6.34 -16.09
N GLU A 18 -13.51 6.29 -15.23
CA GLU A 18 -13.60 6.69 -13.84
C GLU A 18 -13.52 8.22 -13.71
N ARG A 19 -14.65 8.90 -14.00
CA ARG A 19 -14.78 10.35 -14.19
C ARG A 19 -14.51 11.24 -12.96
N LYS A 20 -14.05 10.70 -11.82
CA LYS A 20 -13.95 11.47 -10.57
C LYS A 20 -12.72 11.18 -9.70
N ARG A 21 -11.58 10.87 -10.31
CA ARG A 21 -10.29 10.70 -9.62
C ARG A 21 -9.26 11.69 -10.11
N LEU A 22 -9.60 12.99 -10.07
CA LEU A 22 -8.60 14.03 -10.27
C LEU A 22 -7.83 14.16 -8.96
N GLU A 23 -6.62 13.62 -8.92
CA GLU A 23 -5.61 13.92 -7.92
C GLU A 23 -4.67 14.96 -8.51
N PRO A 24 -5.14 16.23 -8.62
CA PRO A 24 -4.46 17.24 -9.41
C PRO A 24 -3.05 17.47 -8.91
N LEU A 25 -2.80 17.36 -7.61
CA LEU A 25 -1.47 17.58 -7.02
C LEU A 25 -0.47 16.48 -7.40
N ILE A 26 -0.88 15.21 -7.41
CA ILE A 26 0.01 14.10 -7.81
C ILE A 26 0.26 14.17 -9.32
N ALA A 27 -0.80 14.43 -10.11
CA ALA A 27 -0.70 14.63 -11.56
C ALA A 27 0.20 15.82 -11.89
N LEU A 28 0.03 16.94 -11.19
CA LEU A 28 0.82 18.14 -11.36
C LEU A 28 2.27 17.91 -10.97
N ARG A 29 2.57 17.19 -9.88
CA ARG A 29 3.95 16.82 -9.53
C ARG A 29 4.59 15.96 -10.61
N GLY A 30 3.89 14.93 -11.07
CA GLY A 30 4.38 14.05 -12.15
C GLY A 30 4.63 14.82 -13.44
N ALA A 31 3.68 15.70 -13.83
CA ALA A 31 3.79 16.57 -14.99
C ALA A 31 4.92 17.60 -14.85
N ALA A 32 5.09 18.21 -13.67
CA ALA A 32 6.18 19.13 -13.38
C ALA A 32 7.54 18.44 -13.49
N GLY A 33 7.69 17.24 -12.92
CA GLY A 33 8.92 16.46 -13.07
C GLY A 33 9.22 16.11 -14.53
N LEU A 34 8.20 15.74 -15.30
CA LEU A 34 8.34 15.49 -16.73
C LEU A 34 8.75 16.77 -17.49
N ALA A 35 8.10 17.91 -17.19
CA ALA A 35 8.40 19.20 -17.82
C ALA A 35 9.81 19.69 -17.50
N ILE A 36 10.27 19.54 -16.25
CA ILE A 36 11.65 19.87 -15.83
C ILE A 36 12.64 19.02 -16.62
N VAL A 37 12.43 17.71 -16.68
CA VAL A 37 13.32 16.78 -17.39
C VAL A 37 13.38 17.10 -18.88
N ILE A 38 12.24 17.31 -19.52
CA ILE A 38 12.16 17.67 -20.94
C ILE A 38 12.83 19.02 -21.18
N GLY A 39 12.49 20.06 -20.41
CA GLY A 39 12.99 21.42 -20.61
C GLY A 39 14.51 21.51 -20.46
N VAL A 40 15.06 20.90 -19.41
CA VAL A 40 16.51 20.86 -19.18
C VAL A 40 17.21 20.06 -20.28
N SER A 41 16.68 18.89 -20.63
CA SER A 41 17.32 18.04 -21.65
C SER A 41 17.25 18.66 -23.04
N LEU A 42 16.16 19.35 -23.38
CA LEU A 42 15.99 20.05 -24.65
C LEU A 42 16.97 21.22 -24.75
N ALA A 43 17.13 21.99 -23.67
CA ALA A 43 18.03 23.14 -23.65
C ALA A 43 19.51 22.75 -23.74
N LEU A 44 19.90 21.61 -23.15
CA LEU A 44 21.32 21.21 -23.06
C LEU A 44 21.77 20.22 -24.14
N PHE A 45 20.88 19.32 -24.57
CA PHE A 45 21.25 18.15 -25.37
C PHE A 45 20.39 17.95 -26.63
N GLY A 46 19.39 18.81 -26.85
CA GLY A 46 18.53 18.80 -28.03
C GLY A 46 17.39 17.77 -28.01
N PRO A 47 16.61 17.69 -29.11
CA PRO A 47 15.30 17.01 -29.12
C PRO A 47 15.36 15.49 -28.91
N ALA A 48 16.36 14.81 -29.47
CA ALA A 48 16.47 13.34 -29.36
C ALA A 48 16.71 12.90 -27.91
N VAL A 49 17.63 13.57 -27.22
CA VAL A 49 17.94 13.30 -25.82
C VAL A 49 16.77 13.71 -24.91
N ALA A 50 16.10 14.82 -25.23
CA ALA A 50 14.89 15.24 -24.53
C ALA A 50 13.79 14.17 -24.62
N ALA A 51 13.56 13.58 -25.80
CA ALA A 51 12.57 12.51 -25.98
C ALA A 51 12.86 11.28 -25.10
N SER A 52 14.10 10.81 -25.03
CA SER A 52 14.45 9.67 -24.17
C SER A 52 14.36 9.98 -22.68
N SER A 53 14.78 11.18 -22.26
CA SER A 53 14.63 11.64 -20.88
C SER A 53 13.15 11.70 -20.46
N ALA A 54 12.27 12.08 -21.39
CA ALA A 54 10.82 12.15 -21.17
C ALA A 54 10.25 10.77 -20.83
N PHE A 55 10.66 9.72 -21.54
CA PHE A 55 10.19 8.36 -21.28
C PHE A 55 10.58 7.86 -19.87
N GLY A 56 11.82 8.14 -19.42
CA GLY A 56 12.24 7.80 -18.06
C GLY A 56 11.44 8.51 -16.98
N ALA A 57 11.26 9.84 -17.14
CA ALA A 57 10.46 10.64 -16.22
C ALA A 57 8.98 10.26 -16.23
N TYR A 58 8.41 9.97 -17.40
CA TYR A 58 7.03 9.51 -17.55
C TYR A 58 6.81 8.15 -16.90
N GLN A 59 7.71 7.20 -17.14
CA GLN A 59 7.63 5.84 -16.61
C GLN A 59 7.73 5.84 -15.07
N ALA A 60 8.66 6.63 -14.51
CA ALA A 60 8.78 6.84 -13.07
C ALA A 60 7.56 7.58 -12.47
N ALA A 61 7.01 8.57 -13.18
CA ALA A 61 5.78 9.23 -12.77
C ALA A 61 4.61 8.23 -12.70
N ILE A 62 4.42 7.38 -13.71
CA ILE A 62 3.39 6.33 -13.71
C ILE A 62 3.60 5.35 -12.56
N ALA A 63 4.83 4.89 -12.34
CA ALA A 63 5.16 3.96 -11.26
C ALA A 63 4.78 4.52 -9.88
N THR A 64 5.00 5.82 -9.67
CA THR A 64 4.61 6.51 -8.43
C THR A 64 3.14 6.91 -8.38
N PHE A 65 2.45 6.92 -9.52
CA PHE A 65 1.00 7.09 -9.62
C PHE A 65 0.22 5.83 -9.25
N GLN A 66 0.86 4.66 -9.36
CA GLN A 66 0.24 3.39 -8.98
C GLN A 66 -0.13 3.41 -7.50
N ARG A 67 -1.29 2.81 -7.19
CA ARG A 67 -1.95 2.84 -5.87
C ARG A 67 -1.01 2.30 -4.78
N SER A 68 -0.28 3.19 -4.11
CA SER A 68 0.49 2.85 -2.92
C SER A 68 0.22 3.86 -1.81
N TRP A 69 0.08 3.34 -0.60
CA TRP A 69 -0.12 4.13 0.63
C TRP A 69 1.15 4.86 1.05
N ARG A 70 2.28 4.58 0.41
CA ARG A 70 3.60 5.11 0.76
C ARG A 70 4.23 5.82 -0.44
N PRO A 71 4.85 6.99 -0.24
CA PRO A 71 5.77 7.53 -1.23
C PRO A 71 6.94 6.55 -1.36
N ARG A 72 7.05 5.88 -2.51
CA ARG A 72 8.12 4.93 -2.79
C ARG A 72 9.05 5.52 -3.87
N PRO A 73 9.99 6.39 -3.50
CA PRO A 73 10.98 6.93 -4.45
C PRO A 73 11.80 5.80 -5.09
N GLU A 74 11.99 4.70 -4.37
CA GLU A 74 12.59 3.46 -4.87
C GLU A 74 11.91 2.94 -6.14
N LEU A 75 10.57 3.01 -6.23
CA LEU A 75 9.84 2.57 -7.43
C LEU A 75 10.11 3.49 -8.63
N ALA A 76 10.29 4.79 -8.42
CA ALA A 76 10.65 5.71 -9.49
C ALA A 76 12.04 5.38 -10.06
N ILE A 77 13.02 5.10 -9.19
CA ILE A 77 14.38 4.72 -9.59
C ILE A 77 14.38 3.35 -10.27
N ALA A 78 13.72 2.35 -9.68
CA ALA A 78 13.62 1.01 -10.26
C ALA A 78 12.89 1.03 -11.61
N SER A 79 11.83 1.82 -11.73
CA SER A 79 11.09 1.97 -12.98
C SER A 79 11.92 2.67 -14.06
N GLY A 80 12.60 3.77 -13.74
CA GLY A 80 13.51 4.43 -14.69
C GLY A 80 14.70 3.56 -15.10
N SER A 81 15.28 2.82 -14.16
CA SER A 81 16.41 1.91 -14.41
C SER A 81 16.02 0.69 -15.23
N SER A 82 14.88 0.06 -14.92
CA SER A 82 14.38 -1.07 -15.71
C SER A 82 14.05 -0.66 -17.14
N LEU A 83 13.49 0.54 -17.33
CA LEU A 83 13.26 1.08 -18.67
C LEU A 83 14.59 1.32 -19.40
N ALA A 84 15.56 1.97 -18.75
CA ALA A 84 16.88 2.23 -19.31
C ALA A 84 17.57 0.94 -19.80
N VAL A 85 17.57 -0.12 -18.97
CA VAL A 85 18.12 -1.43 -19.34
C VAL A 85 17.36 -2.05 -20.52
N SER A 86 16.03 -2.03 -20.47
CA SER A 86 15.19 -2.60 -21.53
C SER A 86 15.44 -1.90 -22.87
N THR A 87 15.42 -0.58 -22.88
CA THR A 87 15.66 0.22 -24.08
C THR A 87 17.10 0.07 -24.59
N PHE A 88 18.09 0.02 -23.70
CA PHE A 88 19.49 -0.21 -24.10
C PHE A 88 19.71 -1.58 -24.75
N LEU A 89 19.14 -2.65 -24.19
CA LEU A 89 19.18 -3.98 -24.81
C LEU A 89 18.42 -4.01 -26.14
N GLY A 90 17.30 -3.30 -26.23
CA GLY A 90 16.58 -3.09 -27.48
C GLY A 90 17.48 -2.47 -28.55
N TYR A 91 18.25 -1.44 -28.20
CA TYR A 91 19.21 -0.81 -29.10
C TYR A 91 20.31 -1.75 -29.57
N LEU A 92 20.92 -2.51 -28.65
CA LEU A 92 22.00 -3.43 -28.99
C LEU A 92 21.57 -4.55 -29.94
N THR A 93 20.31 -4.98 -29.83
CA THR A 93 19.77 -6.08 -30.64
C THR A 93 19.03 -5.60 -31.89
N GLY A 94 18.65 -4.33 -31.95
CA GLY A 94 17.82 -3.75 -33.03
C GLY A 94 18.42 -3.86 -34.43
N SER A 95 19.74 -3.93 -34.56
CA SER A 95 20.43 -4.16 -35.85
C SER A 95 20.29 -5.60 -36.37
N HIS A 96 19.93 -6.55 -35.50
CA HIS A 96 19.84 -7.97 -35.81
C HIS A 96 18.43 -8.49 -35.54
N THR A 97 17.60 -8.51 -36.58
CA THR A 97 16.17 -8.90 -36.49
C THR A 97 15.91 -10.17 -35.67
N PRO A 98 16.64 -11.29 -35.86
CA PRO A 98 16.40 -12.50 -35.06
C PRO A 98 16.70 -12.32 -33.57
N LEU A 99 17.78 -11.60 -33.24
CA LEU A 99 18.15 -11.32 -31.85
C LEU A 99 17.13 -10.38 -31.19
N PHE A 100 16.66 -9.35 -31.92
CA PHE A 100 15.62 -8.45 -31.44
C PHE A 100 14.31 -9.19 -31.19
N LEU A 101 13.89 -10.09 -32.09
CA LEU A 101 12.69 -10.91 -31.90
C LEU A 101 12.81 -11.85 -30.71
N ALA A 102 13.99 -12.44 -30.48
CA ALA A 102 14.25 -13.27 -29.31
C ALA A 102 14.19 -12.46 -28.01
N LEU A 103 14.81 -11.27 -27.99
CA LEU A 103 14.76 -10.35 -26.86
C LEU A 103 13.31 -9.92 -26.58
N LEU A 104 12.56 -9.53 -27.61
CA LEU A 104 11.17 -9.10 -27.49
C LEU A 104 10.28 -10.22 -26.96
N SER A 105 10.45 -11.45 -27.44
CA SER A 105 9.74 -12.64 -26.96
C SER A 105 10.03 -12.90 -25.48
N LEU A 106 11.30 -12.77 -25.07
CA LEU A 106 11.69 -12.92 -23.66
C LEU A 106 11.09 -11.80 -22.80
N TRP A 107 11.21 -10.54 -23.21
CA TRP A 107 10.72 -9.38 -22.44
C TRP A 107 9.20 -9.36 -22.32
N THR A 108 8.48 -9.72 -23.39
CA THR A 108 7.01 -9.85 -23.35
C THR A 108 6.55 -10.98 -22.42
N PHE A 109 7.24 -12.12 -22.45
CA PHE A 109 6.97 -13.22 -21.53
C PHE A 109 7.22 -12.82 -20.07
N LEU A 110 8.37 -12.20 -19.77
CA LEU A 110 8.70 -11.72 -18.42
C LEU A 110 7.74 -10.62 -17.94
N ALA A 111 7.32 -9.72 -18.83
CA ALA A 111 6.31 -8.71 -18.53
C ALA A 111 4.96 -9.36 -18.18
N GLY A 112 4.56 -10.40 -18.91
CA GLY A 112 3.38 -11.21 -18.58
C GLY A 112 3.48 -11.86 -17.20
N LEU A 113 4.63 -12.48 -16.88
CA LEU A 113 4.87 -13.12 -15.60
C LEU A 113 4.87 -12.11 -14.42
N SER A 114 5.34 -10.89 -14.68
CA SER A 114 5.42 -9.81 -13.67
C SER A 114 4.06 -9.41 -13.10
N TRP A 115 2.96 -9.68 -13.79
CA TRP A 115 1.61 -9.46 -13.27
C TRP A 115 1.28 -10.39 -12.08
N ALA A 116 1.93 -11.54 -11.96
CA ALA A 116 1.80 -12.42 -10.79
C ALA A 116 2.41 -11.81 -9.52
N ALA A 117 3.44 -10.96 -9.66
CA ALA A 117 4.06 -10.23 -8.54
C ALA A 117 3.24 -8.99 -8.11
N GLY A 118 2.32 -8.53 -8.97
CA GLY A 118 1.33 -7.51 -8.65
C GLY A 118 1.07 -6.52 -9.78
N PRO A 119 -0.06 -5.79 -9.75
CA PRO A 119 -0.47 -4.90 -10.85
C PRO A 119 0.52 -3.77 -11.15
N THR A 120 1.20 -3.23 -10.13
CA THR A 120 2.19 -2.16 -10.31
C THR A 120 3.41 -2.65 -11.09
N ILE A 121 3.94 -3.83 -10.72
CA ILE A 121 5.12 -4.41 -11.36
C ILE A 121 4.77 -4.85 -12.79
N GLY A 122 3.61 -5.49 -12.96
CA GLY A 122 3.08 -5.85 -14.27
C GLY A 122 2.94 -4.65 -15.20
N LEU A 123 2.37 -3.54 -14.72
CA LEU A 123 2.24 -2.32 -15.53
C LEU A 123 3.60 -1.74 -15.94
N ILE A 124 4.55 -1.60 -15.00
CA ILE A 124 5.89 -1.08 -15.30
C ILE A 124 6.57 -1.97 -16.34
N ALA A 125 6.56 -3.30 -16.14
CA ALA A 125 7.19 -4.24 -17.05
C ALA A 125 6.54 -4.21 -18.46
N SER A 126 5.21 -4.18 -18.54
CA SER A 126 4.50 -4.09 -19.83
C SER A 126 4.77 -2.77 -20.55
N SER A 127 4.81 -1.64 -19.84
CA SER A 127 5.12 -0.34 -20.44
C SER A 127 6.57 -0.26 -20.95
N ASN A 128 7.54 -0.88 -20.26
CA ASN A 128 8.92 -0.95 -20.75
C ASN A 128 9.02 -1.59 -22.14
N VAL A 129 8.26 -2.66 -22.41
CA VAL A 129 8.24 -3.31 -23.73
C VAL A 129 7.71 -2.35 -24.81
N ALA A 130 6.60 -1.67 -24.54
CA ALA A 130 6.00 -0.73 -25.48
C ALA A 130 6.94 0.45 -25.79
N ILE A 131 7.57 1.01 -24.75
CA ILE A 131 8.51 2.12 -24.91
C ILE A 131 9.77 1.65 -25.63
N MET A 132 10.31 0.46 -25.34
CA MET A 132 11.45 -0.13 -26.06
C MET A 132 11.17 -0.20 -27.57
N LEU A 133 9.99 -0.66 -27.96
CA LEU A 133 9.60 -0.77 -29.38
C LEU A 133 9.54 0.59 -30.07
N VAL A 134 9.07 1.62 -29.38
CA VAL A 134 9.06 3.01 -29.91
C VAL A 134 10.47 3.58 -29.96
N THR A 135 11.28 3.28 -28.95
CA THR A 135 12.56 3.95 -28.76
C THR A 135 13.68 3.38 -29.62
N VAL A 136 13.60 2.09 -30.00
CA VAL A 136 14.66 1.34 -30.72
C VAL A 136 15.16 2.00 -32.01
N THR A 137 14.34 2.86 -32.64
CA THR A 137 14.65 3.51 -33.92
C THR A 137 15.37 4.86 -33.79
N LEU A 138 15.58 5.38 -32.58
CA LEU A 138 16.14 6.73 -32.39
C LEU A 138 17.68 6.84 -32.55
N PRO A 139 18.52 6.00 -31.93
CA PRO A 139 19.97 6.16 -31.93
C PRO A 139 20.64 5.38 -33.05
N ASN A 140 21.67 5.99 -33.64
CA ASN A 140 22.48 5.37 -34.69
C ASN A 140 23.83 4.82 -34.17
N SER A 141 24.07 4.85 -32.85
CA SER A 141 25.31 4.36 -32.24
C SER A 141 25.11 3.84 -30.82
N VAL A 142 25.99 2.93 -30.38
CA VAL A 142 26.00 2.36 -29.02
C VAL A 142 26.24 3.44 -27.96
N ALA A 143 27.11 4.42 -28.25
CA ALA A 143 27.38 5.54 -27.35
C ALA A 143 26.13 6.41 -27.16
N ALA A 144 25.40 6.70 -28.25
CA ALA A 144 24.14 7.42 -28.16
C ALA A 144 23.08 6.60 -27.39
N ALA A 145 22.99 5.29 -27.61
CA ALA A 145 22.09 4.40 -26.86
C ALA A 145 22.36 4.44 -25.35
N ALA A 146 23.64 4.40 -24.95
CA ALA A 146 24.04 4.53 -23.54
C ALA A 146 23.66 5.91 -22.96
N GLY A 147 23.86 6.98 -23.72
CA GLY A 147 23.43 8.33 -23.33
C GLY A 147 21.92 8.44 -23.10
N HIS A 148 21.11 7.89 -24.01
CA HIS A 148 19.65 7.87 -23.85
C HIS A 148 19.22 7.05 -22.63
N ALA A 149 19.84 5.89 -22.39
CA ALA A 149 19.57 5.05 -21.22
C ALA A 149 19.93 5.79 -19.91
N ALA A 150 21.07 6.47 -19.86
CA ALA A 150 21.46 7.29 -18.70
C ALA A 150 20.42 8.39 -18.41
N MET A 151 19.92 9.06 -19.45
CA MET A 151 18.89 10.09 -19.31
C MET A 151 17.55 9.55 -18.82
N MET A 152 17.20 8.30 -19.14
CA MET A 152 16.02 7.64 -18.56
C MET A 152 16.16 7.44 -17.05
N VAL A 153 17.35 7.05 -16.59
CA VAL A 153 17.66 6.93 -15.15
C VAL A 153 17.56 8.30 -14.47
N VAL A 154 18.13 9.34 -15.08
CA VAL A 154 18.05 10.73 -14.57
C VAL A 154 16.59 11.20 -14.47
N GLY A 155 15.75 10.91 -15.47
CA GLY A 155 14.32 11.21 -15.43
C GLY A 155 13.62 10.52 -14.24
N GLY A 156 13.97 9.26 -13.98
CA GLY A 156 13.49 8.53 -12.80
C GLY A 156 13.98 9.11 -11.48
N ALA A 157 15.25 9.52 -11.41
CA ALA A 157 15.84 10.14 -10.23
C ALA A 157 15.20 11.50 -9.90
N ILE A 158 14.90 12.34 -10.90
CA ILE A 158 14.21 13.61 -10.70
C ILE A 158 12.80 13.39 -10.16
N GLN A 159 12.07 12.41 -10.69
CA GLN A 159 10.76 12.04 -10.14
C GLN A 159 10.87 11.53 -8.70
N ALA A 160 11.87 10.70 -8.40
CA ALA A 160 12.13 10.23 -7.04
C ALA A 160 12.44 11.40 -6.09
N ALA A 161 13.26 12.36 -6.51
CA ALA A 161 13.57 13.56 -5.74
C ALA A 161 12.31 14.41 -5.48
N LEU A 162 11.46 14.62 -6.48
CA LEU A 162 10.19 15.33 -6.31
C LEU A 162 9.22 14.60 -5.38
N VAL A 163 9.23 13.26 -5.37
CA VAL A 163 8.44 12.47 -4.42
C VAL A 163 8.90 12.71 -2.98
N ILE A 164 10.21 12.84 -2.77
CA ILE A 164 10.81 13.11 -1.45
C ILE A 164 10.57 14.57 -1.02
N LEU A 165 10.79 15.53 -1.93
CA LEU A 165 10.69 16.96 -1.63
C LEU A 165 9.24 17.44 -1.48
N PHE A 166 8.31 16.84 -2.23
CA PHE A 166 6.89 17.18 -2.23
C PHE A 166 6.01 15.94 -1.96
N PRO A 167 6.00 15.44 -0.71
CA PRO A 167 5.20 14.28 -0.33
C PRO A 167 3.71 14.65 -0.24
N VAL A 168 2.94 14.34 -1.28
CA VAL A 168 1.49 14.56 -1.29
C VAL A 168 0.79 13.45 -0.48
N ARG A 169 0.29 13.77 0.73
CA ARG A 169 -0.45 12.84 1.59
C ARG A 169 -1.89 12.63 1.09
N ARG A 170 -2.05 11.86 0.01
CA ARG A 170 -3.34 11.53 -0.67
C ARG A 170 -4.49 11.17 0.29
N TRP A 171 -4.18 10.53 1.41
CA TRP A 171 -5.14 10.08 2.43
C TRP A 171 -4.77 10.55 3.84
N GLY A 172 -4.03 11.66 3.96
CA GLY A 172 -3.49 12.13 5.25
C GLY A 172 -4.56 12.23 6.33
N ALA A 173 -5.67 12.93 6.04
CA ALA A 173 -6.77 13.10 6.98
C ALA A 173 -7.44 11.77 7.39
N GLN A 174 -7.65 10.84 6.44
CA GLN A 174 -8.23 9.53 6.76
C GLN A 174 -7.27 8.65 7.57
N ARG A 175 -5.97 8.74 7.29
CA ARG A 175 -4.92 8.03 8.03
C ARG A 175 -4.76 8.57 9.43
N ASP A 176 -4.77 9.88 9.57
CA ASP A 176 -4.67 10.55 10.86
C ASP A 176 -5.89 10.17 11.72
N ALA A 177 -7.10 10.25 11.17
CA ALA A 177 -8.31 9.85 11.88
C ALA A 177 -8.34 8.35 12.26
N LEU A 178 -7.88 7.45 11.38
CA LEU A 178 -7.76 6.02 11.73
C LEU A 178 -6.68 5.77 12.79
N ALA A 179 -5.55 6.47 12.70
CA ALA A 179 -4.50 6.39 13.70
C ALA A 179 -4.97 6.94 15.05
N ASP A 180 -5.74 8.03 15.07
CA ASP A 180 -6.37 8.59 16.27
C ASP A 180 -7.36 7.58 16.88
N ALA A 181 -8.18 6.91 16.07
CA ALA A 181 -9.08 5.86 16.53
C ALA A 181 -8.33 4.69 17.19
N LEU A 182 -7.27 4.18 16.57
CA LEU A 182 -6.46 3.09 17.14
C LEU A 182 -5.69 3.53 18.40
N ALA A 183 -5.21 4.77 18.44
CA ALA A 183 -4.57 5.34 19.63
C ALA A 183 -5.58 5.49 20.78
N ALA A 184 -6.81 5.90 20.49
CA ALA A 184 -7.88 5.98 21.48
C ALA A 184 -8.25 4.61 22.05
N GLU A 185 -8.27 3.55 21.23
CA GLU A 185 -8.44 2.17 21.69
C GLU A 185 -7.25 1.66 22.51
N ALA A 186 -6.03 2.09 22.16
CA ALA A 186 -4.84 1.79 22.95
C ALA A 186 -4.89 2.44 24.34
N ASP A 187 -5.28 3.71 24.41
CA ASP A 187 -5.52 4.43 25.66
C ASP A 187 -6.64 3.78 26.48
N TYR A 188 -7.71 3.35 25.81
CA TYR A 188 -8.79 2.63 26.45
C TYR A 188 -8.32 1.32 27.09
N ALA A 189 -7.54 0.51 26.37
CA ALA A 189 -6.96 -0.72 26.90
C ALA A 189 -6.07 -0.44 28.13
N ARG A 190 -5.29 0.64 28.12
CA ARG A 190 -4.48 1.08 29.27
C ARG A 190 -5.35 1.46 30.47
N ARG A 191 -6.44 2.21 30.26
CA ARG A 191 -7.37 2.58 31.33
C ARG A 191 -8.06 1.36 31.94
N LEU A 192 -8.54 0.44 31.09
CA LEU A 192 -9.17 -0.81 31.51
C LEU A 192 -8.27 -1.71 32.38
N ARG A 193 -6.94 -1.58 32.22
CA ARG A 193 -5.96 -2.26 33.08
C ARG A 193 -6.12 -1.87 34.55
N HIS A 194 -6.44 -0.61 34.80
CA HIS A 194 -6.53 -0.02 36.14
C HIS A 194 -7.98 0.03 36.64
N ASP A 195 -8.90 0.44 35.78
CA ASP A 195 -10.32 0.57 36.08
C ASP A 195 -11.14 -0.22 35.04
N PRO A 196 -11.73 -1.37 35.41
CA PRO A 196 -12.50 -2.19 34.48
C PRO A 196 -13.77 -1.52 33.93
N LEU A 197 -14.27 -0.47 34.58
CA LEU A 197 -15.46 0.27 34.17
C LEU A 197 -15.11 1.61 33.52
N ALA A 198 -13.84 1.81 33.14
CA ALA A 198 -13.40 3.05 32.53
C ALA A 198 -14.23 3.40 31.29
N ASP A 199 -14.61 4.66 31.14
CA ASP A 199 -15.34 5.12 29.98
C ASP A 199 -14.47 5.20 28.72
N PHE A 200 -15.10 5.00 27.56
CA PHE A 200 -14.49 5.17 26.24
C PHE A 200 -14.97 6.47 25.62
N ASP A 201 -14.03 7.28 25.13
CA ASP A 201 -14.35 8.47 24.34
C ASP A 201 -14.68 8.05 22.88
N PRO A 202 -15.93 8.21 22.42
CA PRO A 202 -16.33 7.82 21.07
C PRO A 202 -15.85 8.78 19.99
N GLU A 203 -15.39 10.00 20.33
CA GLU A 203 -15.08 11.05 19.36
C GLU A 203 -14.05 10.61 18.30
N PRO A 204 -12.92 9.96 18.63
CA PRO A 204 -11.94 9.51 17.64
C PRO A 204 -12.52 8.46 16.67
N LEU A 205 -13.39 7.56 17.14
CA LEU A 205 -14.09 6.60 16.28
C LEU A 205 -15.09 7.31 15.37
N MET A 206 -15.80 8.31 15.87
CA MET A 206 -16.74 9.12 15.10
C MET A 206 -16.03 9.98 14.06
N ALA A 207 -14.87 10.55 14.39
CA ALA A 207 -14.00 11.28 13.48
C ALA A 207 -13.44 10.35 12.40
N ALA A 208 -12.97 9.16 12.74
CA ALA A 208 -12.57 8.14 11.77
C ALA A 208 -13.73 7.74 10.86
N ARG A 209 -14.94 7.61 11.42
CA ARG A 209 -16.17 7.32 10.67
C ARG A 209 -16.52 8.44 9.70
N ALA A 210 -16.43 9.70 10.12
CA ALA A 210 -16.70 10.88 9.31
C ALA A 210 -15.61 11.14 8.25
N ALA A 211 -14.33 10.94 8.57
CA ALA A 211 -13.26 10.98 7.58
C ALA A 211 -13.43 9.88 6.52
N ALA A 212 -14.07 8.77 6.90
CA ALA A 212 -14.44 7.68 6.01
C ALA A 212 -15.81 7.84 5.32
N THR A 213 -16.66 8.82 5.69
CA THR A 213 -17.93 9.07 5.01
C THR A 213 -17.66 9.75 3.67
N VAL A 214 -17.67 8.93 2.62
CA VAL A 214 -17.70 9.41 1.24
C VAL A 214 -19.14 9.34 0.73
N THR A 215 -19.52 10.23 -0.17
CA THR A 215 -20.89 10.31 -0.69
C THR A 215 -21.38 8.97 -1.27
N PRO A 216 -22.70 8.69 -1.29
CA PRO A 216 -23.27 7.44 -1.84
C PRO A 216 -22.83 7.11 -3.27
N ARG A 217 -22.44 8.14 -4.03
CA ARG A 217 -21.91 8.04 -5.40
C ARG A 217 -20.45 7.54 -5.45
N GLN A 218 -19.66 7.79 -4.41
CA GLN A 218 -18.27 7.32 -4.25
C GLN A 218 -18.19 5.91 -3.63
N ALA A 219 -19.24 5.47 -2.92
CA ALA A 219 -19.34 4.12 -2.38
C ALA A 219 -19.40 3.03 -3.46
N ARG A 220 -19.97 3.33 -4.64
CA ARG A 220 -20.13 2.38 -5.76
C ARG A 220 -18.82 2.01 -6.49
N THR A 221 -17.74 2.74 -6.24
CA THR A 221 -16.46 2.61 -6.98
C THR A 221 -15.26 2.43 -6.04
N ARG A 222 -15.52 2.13 -4.76
CA ARG A 222 -14.46 2.03 -3.77
C ARG A 222 -13.54 0.84 -4.04
N PRO A 223 -12.21 1.02 -3.91
CA PRO A 223 -11.30 -0.10 -3.69
C PRO A 223 -11.67 -0.86 -2.41
N ALA A 224 -11.49 -2.19 -2.41
CA ALA A 224 -11.72 -3.06 -1.24
C ALA A 224 -10.91 -2.62 0.01
N GLU A 225 -9.83 -1.90 -0.24
CA GLU A 225 -8.82 -1.37 0.68
C GLU A 225 -9.41 -0.42 1.74
N LEU A 226 -10.53 0.27 1.41
CA LEU A 226 -11.25 1.16 2.33
C LEU A 226 -12.43 0.49 3.03
N HIS A 227 -12.71 -0.78 2.76
CA HIS A 227 -13.76 -1.56 3.43
C HIS A 227 -13.21 -2.32 4.65
N GLY A 228 -11.91 -2.67 4.68
CA GLY A 228 -11.32 -3.58 5.67
C GLY A 228 -11.02 -2.95 7.05
N ALA A 229 -10.30 -1.82 7.09
CA ALA A 229 -9.79 -1.27 8.36
C ALA A 229 -10.90 -0.71 9.28
N ARG A 230 -12.03 -0.27 8.71
CA ARG A 230 -13.17 0.35 9.41
C ARG A 230 -13.81 -0.60 10.42
N GLY A 231 -14.16 -1.80 9.97
CA GLY A 231 -14.82 -2.77 10.84
C GLY A 231 -13.87 -3.35 11.88
N ILE A 232 -12.55 -3.26 11.68
CA ILE A 232 -11.59 -3.85 12.61
C ILE A 232 -11.50 -3.02 13.89
N ALA A 233 -11.31 -1.69 13.79
CA ALA A 233 -11.29 -0.80 14.97
C ALA A 233 -12.60 -0.90 15.78
N GLU A 234 -13.75 -0.69 15.14
CA GLU A 234 -15.07 -0.77 15.81
C GLU A 234 -15.33 -2.13 16.51
N ARG A 235 -14.67 -3.23 16.05
CA ARG A 235 -14.79 -4.57 16.67
C ARG A 235 -13.87 -4.77 17.87
N ILE A 236 -12.82 -3.97 18.05
CA ILE A 236 -11.84 -4.12 19.14
C ILE A 236 -12.40 -3.60 20.46
N ARG A 237 -13.04 -2.42 20.45
CA ARG A 237 -13.62 -1.80 21.65
C ARG A 237 -14.50 -2.76 22.49
N PRO A 238 -15.53 -3.43 21.95
CA PRO A 238 -16.38 -4.32 22.75
C PRO A 238 -15.62 -5.52 23.30
N VAL A 239 -14.58 -5.98 22.60
CA VAL A 239 -13.75 -7.10 23.07
C VAL A 239 -12.85 -6.66 24.22
N LEU A 240 -12.25 -5.47 24.14
CA LEU A 240 -11.48 -4.88 25.25
C LEU A 240 -12.36 -4.72 26.49
N ALA A 241 -13.58 -4.17 26.33
CA ALA A 241 -14.54 -4.02 27.42
C ALA A 241 -14.90 -5.38 28.04
N SER A 242 -15.27 -6.38 27.21
CA SER A 242 -15.63 -7.72 27.71
C SER A 242 -14.50 -8.46 28.41
N LEU A 243 -13.25 -8.15 28.05
CA LEU A 243 -12.08 -8.78 28.68
C LEU A 243 -11.80 -8.18 30.06
N ALA A 244 -12.14 -6.90 30.26
CA ALA A 244 -11.95 -6.19 31.51
C ALA A 244 -13.13 -6.31 32.49
N ASP A 245 -14.34 -6.56 31.98
CA ASP A 245 -15.60 -6.55 32.73
C ASP A 245 -15.69 -7.71 33.75
N PRO A 246 -15.78 -7.42 35.05
CA PRO A 246 -15.92 -8.45 36.08
C PRO A 246 -17.20 -9.26 35.98
N ALA A 247 -18.28 -8.67 35.44
CA ALA A 247 -19.55 -9.35 35.26
C ALA A 247 -19.49 -10.45 34.18
N VAL A 248 -18.50 -10.41 33.29
CA VAL A 248 -18.28 -11.40 32.23
C VAL A 248 -17.44 -12.59 32.73
N GLY A 249 -16.99 -12.55 33.99
CA GLY A 249 -16.39 -13.68 34.68
C GLY A 249 -14.90 -13.55 34.99
N VAL A 250 -14.34 -12.33 34.97
CA VAL A 250 -12.97 -12.07 35.45
C VAL A 250 -13.05 -11.41 36.83
N PRO A 251 -12.61 -12.08 37.92
CA PRO A 251 -12.61 -11.47 39.25
C PRO A 251 -11.87 -10.12 39.27
N GLU A 252 -12.24 -9.23 40.20
CA GLU A 252 -11.56 -7.93 40.37
C GLU A 252 -10.10 -8.08 40.83
N GLU A 253 -9.78 -9.20 41.49
CA GLU A 253 -8.46 -9.53 42.02
C GLU A 253 -8.08 -10.99 41.73
N GLY A 254 -6.78 -11.27 41.64
CA GLY A 254 -6.24 -12.62 41.47
C GLY A 254 -5.52 -12.85 40.13
N PRO A 255 -5.06 -14.08 39.88
CA PRO A 255 -4.20 -14.40 38.75
C PRO A 255 -4.88 -14.16 37.39
N GLU A 256 -6.19 -14.36 37.31
CA GLU A 256 -6.97 -14.07 36.10
C GLU A 256 -6.98 -12.57 35.79
N ARG A 257 -7.15 -11.72 36.81
CA ARG A 257 -7.11 -10.27 36.65
C ARG A 257 -5.75 -9.79 36.19
N ASP A 258 -4.69 -10.28 36.81
CA ASP A 258 -3.33 -9.90 36.47
C ASP A 258 -3.00 -10.31 35.03
N ARG A 259 -3.48 -11.49 34.60
CA ARG A 259 -3.34 -11.91 33.20
C ARG A 259 -4.10 -11.01 32.23
N VAL A 260 -5.33 -10.60 32.58
CA VAL A 260 -6.10 -9.62 31.79
C VAL A 260 -5.35 -8.29 31.70
N ARG A 261 -4.76 -7.82 32.81
CA ARG A 261 -3.98 -6.57 32.82
C ARG A 261 -2.78 -6.61 31.88
N GLU A 262 -2.07 -7.73 31.84
CA GLU A 262 -0.98 -7.96 30.89
C GLU A 262 -1.46 -7.94 29.44
N LEU A 263 -2.55 -8.66 29.14
CA LEU A 263 -3.14 -8.73 27.79
C LEU A 263 -3.61 -7.36 27.30
N LEU A 264 -4.28 -6.58 28.16
CA LEU A 264 -4.71 -5.22 27.84
C LEU A 264 -3.52 -4.29 27.60
N GLY A 265 -2.46 -4.40 28.40
CA GLY A 265 -1.21 -3.67 28.19
C GLY A 265 -0.55 -4.01 26.85
N ALA A 266 -0.47 -5.30 26.51
CA ALA A 266 0.07 -5.76 25.23
C ALA A 266 -0.79 -5.32 24.04
N ALA A 267 -2.12 -5.38 24.17
CA ALA A 267 -3.05 -4.88 23.16
C ALA A 267 -2.84 -3.39 22.91
N GLY A 268 -2.75 -2.56 23.96
CA GLY A 268 -2.47 -1.14 23.83
C GLY A 268 -1.15 -0.86 23.10
N ALA A 269 -0.09 -1.60 23.42
CA ALA A 269 1.20 -1.46 22.74
C ALA A 269 1.14 -1.83 21.24
N VAL A 270 0.38 -2.86 20.86
CA VAL A 270 0.17 -3.24 19.46
C VAL A 270 -0.65 -2.18 18.72
N LEU A 271 -1.72 -1.68 19.33
CA LEU A 271 -2.58 -0.65 18.74
C LEU A 271 -1.83 0.67 18.52
N ASP A 272 -0.99 1.10 19.47
CA ASP A 272 -0.12 2.26 19.31
C ASP A 272 0.91 2.06 18.18
N ALA A 273 1.51 0.87 18.09
CA ALA A 273 2.45 0.55 17.03
C ALA A 273 1.78 0.60 15.65
N ALA A 274 0.55 0.10 15.55
CA ALA A 274 -0.25 0.19 14.34
C ALA A 274 -0.67 1.62 14.02
N ALA A 275 -1.13 2.39 15.01
CA ALA A 275 -1.49 3.80 14.86
C ALA A 275 -0.31 4.63 14.33
N ARG A 276 0.89 4.45 14.90
CA ARG A 276 2.12 5.12 14.46
C ARG A 276 2.50 4.71 13.03
N ALA A 277 2.46 3.43 12.73
CA ALA A 277 2.73 2.90 11.39
C ALA A 277 1.76 3.50 10.34
N ILE A 278 0.47 3.60 10.67
CA ILE A 278 -0.56 4.19 9.80
C ILE A 278 -0.36 5.70 9.64
N ARG A 279 -0.05 6.43 10.72
CA ARG A 279 0.17 7.88 10.68
C ARG A 279 1.36 8.26 9.81
N HIS A 280 2.49 7.62 10.03
CA HIS A 280 3.77 7.95 9.38
C HIS A 280 4.02 7.16 8.09
N GLY A 281 3.33 6.03 7.88
CA GLY A 281 3.50 5.19 6.69
C GLY A 281 4.71 4.28 6.79
N GLU A 282 5.08 3.90 8.00
CA GLU A 282 6.24 3.07 8.32
C GLU A 282 5.83 1.61 8.53
N PRO A 283 6.76 0.64 8.45
CA PRO A 283 6.51 -0.72 8.88
C PRO A 283 6.04 -0.79 10.34
N VAL A 284 5.08 -1.67 10.64
CA VAL A 284 4.63 -1.91 12.02
C VAL A 284 5.77 -2.53 12.82
N ARG A 285 6.16 -1.88 13.92
CA ARG A 285 7.19 -2.38 14.84
C ARG A 285 6.54 -2.66 16.20
N ILE A 286 6.21 -3.93 16.44
CA ILE A 286 5.59 -4.37 17.70
C ILE A 286 6.70 -4.58 18.75
N PRO A 287 6.54 -4.06 19.98
CA PRO A 287 7.45 -4.36 21.07
C PRO A 287 7.55 -5.87 21.33
N PRO A 288 8.76 -6.45 21.45
CA PRO A 288 8.93 -7.88 21.68
C PRO A 288 8.19 -8.40 22.91
N ALA A 289 8.14 -7.61 23.98
CA ALA A 289 7.40 -7.93 25.20
C ALA A 289 5.90 -8.09 24.94
N ALA A 290 5.27 -7.16 24.21
CA ALA A 290 3.84 -7.24 23.87
C ALA A 290 3.53 -8.47 23.00
N LEU A 291 4.42 -8.79 22.05
CA LEU A 291 4.28 -9.99 21.22
C LEU A 291 4.41 -11.28 22.04
N ALA A 292 5.35 -11.32 23.00
CA ALA A 292 5.54 -12.47 23.89
C ALA A 292 4.32 -12.68 24.79
N THR A 293 3.76 -11.60 25.36
CA THR A 293 2.55 -11.65 26.18
C THR A 293 1.35 -12.19 25.40
N LEU A 294 1.14 -11.76 24.15
CA LEU A 294 0.03 -12.23 23.32
C LEU A 294 0.19 -13.69 22.87
N LYS A 295 1.43 -14.18 22.76
CA LYS A 295 1.74 -15.57 22.35
C LYS A 295 1.92 -16.54 23.51
N THR A 296 1.75 -16.10 24.76
CA THR A 296 2.00 -16.96 25.92
C THR A 296 0.99 -18.13 25.92
N PRO A 297 1.46 -19.39 25.85
CA PRO A 297 0.58 -20.56 25.74
C PRO A 297 -0.28 -20.78 27.00
N ASP A 298 0.19 -20.31 28.16
CA ASP A 298 -0.48 -20.50 29.45
C ASP A 298 -1.75 -19.64 29.64
N THR A 299 -2.09 -18.80 28.66
CA THR A 299 -3.31 -17.98 28.72
C THR A 299 -4.57 -18.84 28.89
N GLY A 300 -4.61 -20.05 28.30
CA GLY A 300 -5.71 -21.00 28.47
C GLY A 300 -5.69 -21.80 29.77
N ALA A 301 -4.56 -21.80 30.48
CA ALA A 301 -4.47 -22.41 31.80
C ALA A 301 -4.94 -21.44 32.91
N ILE A 302 -4.82 -20.13 32.67
CA ILE A 302 -5.20 -19.08 33.62
C ILE A 302 -6.62 -18.57 33.34
N LEU A 303 -6.93 -18.18 32.10
CA LEU A 303 -8.24 -17.68 31.72
C LEU A 303 -9.11 -18.80 31.19
N THR A 304 -10.32 -18.95 31.72
CA THR A 304 -11.29 -19.95 31.28
C THR A 304 -12.59 -19.29 30.79
N GLY A 305 -13.45 -20.07 30.12
CA GLY A 305 -14.81 -19.63 29.78
C GLY A 305 -14.89 -18.38 28.90
N PRO A 306 -15.74 -17.40 29.23
CA PRO A 306 -15.92 -16.17 28.44
C PRO A 306 -14.65 -15.32 28.29
N ALA A 307 -13.85 -15.20 29.36
CA ALA A 307 -12.62 -14.41 29.36
C ALA A 307 -11.59 -14.95 28.36
N HIS A 308 -11.44 -16.28 28.31
CA HIS A 308 -10.59 -16.93 27.32
C HIS A 308 -11.04 -16.65 25.88
N ARG A 309 -12.35 -16.72 25.61
CA ARG A 309 -12.90 -16.41 24.27
C ARG A 309 -12.65 -14.96 23.87
N ALA A 310 -12.80 -14.01 24.81
CA ALA A 310 -12.50 -12.61 24.58
C ALA A 310 -11.01 -12.40 24.28
N ALA A 311 -10.11 -13.04 25.02
CA ALA A 311 -8.66 -12.98 24.78
C ALA A 311 -8.27 -13.52 23.38
N THR A 312 -8.81 -14.68 22.99
CA THR A 312 -8.54 -15.27 21.67
C THR A 312 -9.08 -14.40 20.53
N ARG A 313 -10.27 -13.83 20.71
CA ARG A 313 -10.86 -12.90 19.73
C ARG A 313 -10.05 -11.60 19.63
N LEU A 314 -9.55 -11.08 20.76
CA LEU A 314 -8.68 -9.90 20.78
C LEU A 314 -7.38 -10.18 20.01
N ALA A 315 -6.74 -11.32 20.24
CA ALA A 315 -5.51 -11.70 19.53
C ALA A 315 -5.73 -11.78 18.01
N ALA A 316 -6.85 -12.35 17.55
CA ALA A 316 -7.22 -12.39 16.14
C ALA A 316 -7.43 -10.99 15.55
N LEU A 317 -8.17 -10.12 16.23
CA LEU A 317 -8.39 -8.75 15.77
C LEU A 317 -7.09 -7.93 15.73
N LEU A 318 -6.21 -8.09 16.72
CA LEU A 318 -4.90 -7.44 16.71
C LEU A 318 -4.01 -7.93 15.57
N HIS A 319 -4.09 -9.23 15.23
CA HIS A 319 -3.41 -9.76 14.05
C HIS A 319 -3.93 -9.10 12.77
N ASP A 320 -5.25 -8.99 12.60
CA ASP A 320 -5.87 -8.33 11.45
C ASP A 320 -5.47 -6.85 11.35
N VAL A 321 -5.38 -6.13 12.48
CA VAL A 321 -4.88 -4.74 12.53
C VAL A 321 -3.45 -4.67 12.02
N VAL A 322 -2.57 -5.54 12.51
CA VAL A 322 -1.15 -5.55 12.12
C VAL A 322 -0.99 -5.94 10.66
N GLU A 323 -1.76 -6.91 10.16
CA GLU A 323 -1.78 -7.28 8.75
C GLU A 323 -2.24 -6.11 7.89
N THR A 324 -3.32 -5.43 8.30
CA THR A 324 -3.87 -4.28 7.57
C THR A 324 -2.93 -3.07 7.58
N ALA A 325 -2.25 -2.82 8.70
CA ALA A 325 -1.27 -1.74 8.83
C ALA A 325 0.07 -2.08 8.15
N GLY A 326 0.40 -3.36 8.03
CA GLY A 326 1.65 -3.87 7.44
C GLY A 326 1.59 -4.15 5.95
N LYS A 327 0.45 -4.61 5.41
CA LYS A 327 0.31 -4.93 3.98
C LYS A 327 0.11 -3.66 3.14
N PRO A 328 0.81 -3.52 1.99
CA PRO A 328 0.29 -2.67 0.94
C PRO A 328 -1.05 -3.26 0.48
N PRO A 329 -2.02 -2.43 0.04
CA PRO A 329 -3.31 -2.90 -0.42
C PRO A 329 -3.12 -3.91 -1.55
N GLU A 330 -3.44 -5.17 -1.28
CA GLU A 330 -3.68 -6.14 -2.33
C GLU A 330 -5.00 -5.76 -3.01
N GLY A 331 -5.00 -5.82 -4.35
CA GLY A 331 -6.21 -5.72 -5.14
C GLY A 331 -7.26 -6.78 -4.75
N PRO A 332 -8.48 -6.69 -5.29
CA PRO A 332 -9.63 -7.46 -4.81
C PRO A 332 -9.32 -8.97 -4.68
N ARG A 333 -9.38 -9.49 -3.44
CA ARG A 333 -9.54 -10.93 -3.23
C ARG A 333 -10.96 -11.28 -3.66
N ALA A 334 -11.08 -12.19 -4.61
CA ALA A 334 -12.35 -12.80 -4.95
C ALA A 334 -12.89 -13.50 -3.71
N ASN A 335 -14.08 -13.13 -3.26
CA ASN A 335 -14.78 -13.86 -2.21
C ASN A 335 -14.97 -15.32 -2.68
N PRO A 336 -14.65 -16.33 -1.87
CA PRO A 336 -15.23 -17.65 -2.06
C PRO A 336 -16.73 -17.52 -1.78
N GLU A 337 -17.55 -17.76 -2.81
CA GLU A 337 -18.99 -17.87 -2.68
C GLU A 337 -19.34 -19.00 -1.70
N GLU A 338 -20.21 -18.71 -0.74
CA GLU A 338 -20.88 -19.70 0.12
C GLU A 338 -21.73 -20.63 -0.77
N PRO A 339 -21.69 -21.96 -0.57
CA PRO A 339 -22.56 -22.87 -1.30
C PRO A 339 -23.99 -22.79 -0.73
N GLY A 340 -24.92 -22.35 -1.58
CA GLY A 340 -26.35 -22.62 -1.47
C GLY A 340 -26.76 -23.69 -2.47
#